data_AF-X1CYM7-F1
#
_entry.id   AF-X1CYM7-F1
#
_cell.length_a   1.000
_cell.length_b   1.000
_cell.length_c   1.000
_cell.angle_alpha   90.00
_cell.angle_beta   90.00
_cell.angle_gamma   90.00
#
_symmetry.space_group_name_H-M   'P 1'
#
loop_
_entity.id
_entity.type
_entity.pdbx_description
1 polymer ?
#
loop_
_entity_poly.entity_id
_entity_poly.type
_entity_poly.pdbx_seq_one_letter_code
_entity_poly.pdbx_strand_id
1 'polypeptide(L)'
;SRILGKMLSNNYPKREFEIINTAMVAINSHVVYQIAKECAKLKPDLFIVYLGNNEVVGPFGSGTVFRSYSPNLTMIRAGIWANSLRLGQLLNSLIQNVFKKEQNIRVWRGMEMFLENLVPFDDPRLQKVYVHFERNLTDIISIAGDSGAKVIISTVATNLKRSA
;
A
#
# COMPACT_ATOMS: atom_id res chain seq x y z
N SER A 1 -3.90 -14.69 -0.72
CA SER A 1 -3.05 -15.79 -1.21
C SER A 1 -3.76 -17.14 -1.30
N ARG A 2 -4.45 -17.63 -0.26
CA ARG A 2 -4.99 -19.01 -0.22
C ARG A 2 -5.83 -19.43 -1.43
N ILE A 3 -6.71 -18.55 -1.89
CA ILE A 3 -7.55 -18.81 -3.09
C ILE A 3 -6.68 -18.90 -4.35
N LEU A 4 -5.83 -17.90 -4.59
CA LEU A 4 -4.92 -17.89 -5.74
C LEU A 4 -4.01 -19.12 -5.76
N GLY A 5 -3.43 -19.49 -4.61
CA GLY A 5 -2.62 -20.69 -4.49
C GLY A 5 -3.40 -21.95 -4.85
N LYS A 6 -4.62 -22.10 -4.34
CA LYS A 6 -5.46 -23.23 -4.70
C LYS A 6 -5.82 -23.27 -6.18
N MET A 7 -6.11 -22.11 -6.79
CA MET A 7 -6.37 -22.00 -8.23
C MET A 7 -5.15 -22.40 -9.05
N LEU A 8 -3.95 -21.95 -8.68
CA LEU A 8 -2.71 -22.28 -9.39
C LEU A 8 -2.37 -23.76 -9.27
N SER A 9 -2.41 -24.34 -8.07
CA SER A 9 -2.15 -25.77 -7.86
C SER A 9 -3.15 -26.65 -8.59
N ASN A 10 -4.42 -26.25 -8.69
CA ASN A 10 -5.44 -27.00 -9.43
C ASN A 10 -5.21 -26.95 -10.95
N ASN A 11 -4.81 -25.80 -11.51
CA ASN A 11 -4.59 -25.64 -12.95
C ASN A 11 -3.22 -26.16 -13.41
N TYR A 12 -2.22 -26.18 -12.53
CA TYR A 12 -0.85 -26.58 -12.81
C TYR A 12 -0.32 -27.58 -11.77
N PRO A 13 -0.87 -28.81 -11.73
CA PRO A 13 -0.58 -29.78 -10.67
C PRO A 13 0.88 -30.29 -10.63
N LYS A 14 1.64 -30.10 -11.70
CA LYS A 14 3.06 -30.47 -11.80
C LYS A 14 4.02 -29.31 -11.48
N ARG A 15 3.51 -28.15 -11.07
CA ARG A 15 4.31 -26.98 -10.70
C ARG A 15 4.06 -26.61 -9.25
N GLU A 16 5.13 -26.31 -8.54
CA GLU A 16 5.06 -25.77 -7.19
C GLU A 16 5.05 -24.23 -7.27
N PHE A 17 4.21 -23.61 -6.45
CA PHE A 17 4.11 -22.16 -6.35
C PHE A 17 4.32 -21.73 -4.91
N GLU A 18 5.35 -20.94 -4.67
CA GLU A 18 5.49 -20.19 -3.43
C GLU A 18 4.77 -18.85 -3.58
N ILE A 19 3.87 -18.53 -2.64
CA ILE A 19 3.08 -17.30 -2.68
C ILE A 19 3.29 -16.51 -1.40
N ILE A 20 4.04 -15.42 -1.52
CA ILE A 20 4.29 -14.49 -0.43
C ILE A 20 3.25 -13.37 -0.49
N ASN A 21 2.30 -13.39 0.45
CA ASN A 21 1.30 -12.33 0.55
C ASN A 21 1.82 -11.18 1.41
N THR A 22 2.13 -10.06 0.78
CA THR A 22 2.54 -8.84 1.49
C THR A 22 1.43 -7.80 1.57
N ALA A 23 0.21 -8.13 1.14
CA ALA A 23 -0.94 -7.24 1.27
C ALA A 23 -1.33 -7.09 2.74
N MET A 24 -1.52 -5.85 3.18
CA MET A 24 -1.96 -5.49 4.53
C MET A 24 -3.13 -4.50 4.44
N VAL A 25 -3.95 -4.46 5.48
CA VAL A 25 -5.07 -3.52 5.54
C VAL A 25 -4.52 -2.08 5.66
N ALA A 26 -5.17 -1.14 4.97
CA ALA A 26 -4.93 0.30 5.08
C ALA A 26 -3.53 0.80 4.67
N ILE A 27 -2.77 0.02 3.89
CA ILE A 27 -1.52 0.51 3.26
C ILE A 27 -1.78 1.03 1.85
N ASN A 28 -0.87 1.89 1.37
CA ASN A 28 -0.90 2.50 0.03
C ASN A 28 0.47 2.38 -0.67
N SER A 29 0.61 2.97 -1.85
CA SER A 29 1.78 2.89 -2.71
C SER A 29 3.09 3.29 -2.03
N HIS A 30 3.05 4.23 -1.06
CA HIS A 30 4.24 4.67 -0.33
C HIS A 30 4.86 3.55 0.52
N VAL A 31 4.02 2.75 1.17
CA VAL A 31 4.46 1.61 1.98
C VAL A 31 4.82 0.43 1.07
N VAL A 32 3.99 0.17 0.05
CA VAL A 32 4.22 -0.92 -0.92
C VAL A 32 5.55 -0.73 -1.64
N TYR A 33 5.98 0.50 -1.92
CA TYR A 33 7.31 0.77 -2.49
C TYR A 33 8.45 0.16 -1.67
N GLN A 34 8.43 0.28 -0.33
CA GLN A 34 9.48 -0.32 0.51
C GLN A 34 9.34 -1.84 0.60
N ILE A 35 8.12 -2.35 0.64
CA ILE A 35 7.85 -3.80 0.60
C ILE A 35 8.41 -4.39 -0.70
N ALA A 36 8.18 -3.74 -1.84
CA ALA A 36 8.67 -4.20 -3.14
C ALA A 36 10.20 -4.33 -3.16
N LYS A 37 10.93 -3.40 -2.53
CA LYS A 37 12.39 -3.48 -2.40
C LYS A 37 12.85 -4.70 -1.61
N GLU A 38 12.13 -5.07 -0.56
CA GLU A 38 12.46 -6.27 0.23
C GLU A 38 12.06 -7.54 -0.52
N CYS A 39 10.89 -7.56 -1.16
CA CYS A 39 10.43 -8.67 -2.00
C CYS A 39 11.37 -8.94 -3.18
N ALA A 40 11.93 -7.91 -3.81
CA ALA A 40 12.88 -8.06 -4.91
C ALA A 40 14.15 -8.85 -4.51
N LYS A 41 14.56 -8.77 -3.24
CA LYS A 41 15.71 -9.54 -2.72
C LYS A 41 15.44 -11.04 -2.65
N LEU A 42 14.16 -11.45 -2.63
CA LEU A 42 13.74 -12.84 -2.65
C LEU A 42 13.82 -13.46 -4.06
N LYS A 43 14.18 -12.67 -5.08
CA LYS A 43 14.29 -13.09 -6.50
C LYS A 43 13.03 -13.80 -7.02
N PRO A 44 11.84 -13.17 -6.92
CA PRO A 44 10.61 -13.78 -7.38
C PRO A 44 10.56 -13.81 -8.92
N ASP A 45 9.84 -14.77 -9.49
CA ASP A 45 9.57 -14.81 -10.93
C ASP A 45 8.42 -13.87 -11.36
N LEU A 46 7.54 -13.52 -10.41
CA LEU A 46 6.31 -12.79 -10.69
C LEU A 46 5.90 -11.89 -9.50
N PHE A 47 5.64 -10.61 -9.80
CA PHE A 47 4.91 -9.69 -8.94
C PHE A 47 3.45 -9.58 -9.40
N ILE A 48 2.51 -9.64 -8.46
CA ILE A 48 1.10 -9.30 -8.68
C ILE A 48 0.78 -8.08 -7.82
N VAL A 49 0.44 -6.99 -8.50
CA VAL A 49 0.38 -5.65 -7.94
C VAL A 49 -1.06 -5.15 -8.02
N TYR A 50 -1.71 -5.01 -6.85
CA TYR A 50 -3.09 -4.53 -6.71
C TYR A 50 -3.14 -3.39 -5.68
N LEU A 51 -3.19 -2.14 -6.15
CA LEU A 51 -3.15 -0.92 -5.33
C LEU A 51 -3.94 0.23 -5.96
N GLY A 52 -4.27 1.24 -5.15
CA GLY A 52 -4.93 2.48 -5.60
C GLY A 52 -6.02 2.99 -4.65
N ASN A 53 -6.73 2.09 -3.96
CA ASN A 53 -7.90 2.46 -3.14
C ASN A 53 -7.55 3.33 -1.92
N ASN A 54 -6.35 3.15 -1.36
CA ASN A 54 -5.94 3.84 -0.14
C ASN A 54 -5.00 5.02 -0.43
N GLU A 55 -4.83 5.48 -1.66
CA GLU A 55 -3.91 6.60 -1.94
C GLU A 55 -4.41 7.92 -1.37
N VAL A 56 -5.74 8.13 -1.39
CA VAL A 56 -6.37 9.36 -0.88
C VAL A 56 -6.51 9.32 0.65
N VAL A 57 -6.98 8.20 1.20
CA VAL A 57 -7.34 8.08 2.62
C VAL A 57 -6.28 7.38 3.48
N GLY A 58 -5.37 6.62 2.86
CA GLY A 58 -4.31 5.92 3.56
C GLY A 58 -3.20 6.86 4.08
N PRO A 59 -2.16 6.32 4.71
CA PRO A 59 -1.06 7.10 5.30
C PRO A 59 -0.44 8.08 4.30
N PHE A 60 -0.22 9.34 4.68
CA PHE A 60 0.30 10.41 3.80
C PHE A 60 -0.64 10.86 2.66
N GLY A 61 -1.85 10.29 2.55
CA GLY A 61 -2.88 10.75 1.62
C GLY A 61 -3.51 12.09 2.01
N SER A 62 -4.23 12.73 1.08
CA SER A 62 -4.87 14.04 1.31
C SER A 62 -6.04 14.00 2.31
N GLY A 63 -6.67 12.84 2.50
CA GLY A 63 -7.73 12.56 3.49
C GLY A 63 -7.25 11.74 4.69
N THR A 64 -5.94 11.73 4.97
CA THR A 64 -5.36 10.86 5.99
C THR A 64 -5.59 11.39 7.41
N VAL A 65 -6.04 10.51 8.30
CA VAL A 65 -5.95 10.69 9.76
C VAL A 65 -4.60 10.20 10.32
N PHE A 66 -3.79 9.51 9.50
CA PHE A 66 -2.58 8.79 9.91
C PHE A 66 -1.29 9.62 9.82
N ARG A 67 -1.30 10.86 10.35
CA ARG A 67 -0.18 11.86 10.41
C ARG A 67 -0.15 12.82 9.20
N SER A 68 0.24 14.07 9.44
CA SER A 68 0.13 15.21 8.52
C SER A 68 0.63 14.92 7.10
N TYR A 69 -0.19 15.26 6.12
CA TYR A 69 0.14 15.34 4.69
C TYR A 69 1.53 15.95 4.46
N SER A 70 2.39 15.26 3.72
CA SER A 70 3.69 15.77 3.29
C SER A 70 3.72 15.89 1.77
N PRO A 71 4.01 17.08 1.22
CA PRO A 71 4.07 17.25 -0.23
C PRO A 71 5.33 16.64 -0.86
N ASN A 72 6.32 16.19 -0.06
CA ASN A 72 7.62 15.74 -0.56
C ASN A 72 7.79 14.20 -0.47
N LEU A 73 7.83 13.55 -1.63
CA LEU A 73 7.96 12.09 -1.75
C LEU A 73 9.25 11.53 -1.14
N THR A 74 10.36 12.26 -1.27
CA THR A 74 11.66 11.85 -0.72
C THR A 74 11.61 11.80 0.81
N MET A 75 10.95 12.79 1.44
CA MET A 75 10.77 12.81 2.88
C MET A 75 9.87 11.67 3.37
N ILE A 76 8.81 11.35 2.62
CA ILE A 76 7.95 10.19 2.90
C ILE A 76 8.78 8.90 2.83
N ARG A 77 9.53 8.69 1.74
CA ARG A 77 10.36 7.49 1.55
C ARG A 77 11.43 7.35 2.63
N ALA A 78 12.14 8.43 2.96
CA ALA A 78 13.16 8.44 4.00
C ALA A 78 12.56 8.14 5.38
N GLY A 79 11.38 8.70 5.68
CA GLY A 79 10.65 8.41 6.92
C GLY A 79 10.25 6.94 7.03
N ILE A 80 9.69 6.35 5.96
CA ILE A 80 9.31 4.93 5.95
C ILE A 80 10.56 4.04 6.04
N TRP A 81 11.63 4.36 5.31
CA TRP A 81 12.88 3.60 5.34
C TRP A 81 13.59 3.66 6.71
N ALA A 82 13.62 4.83 7.34
CA ALA A 82 14.16 4.96 8.70
C ALA A 82 13.36 4.14 9.72
N ASN A 83 12.04 4.06 9.54
CA ASN A 83 11.18 3.20 10.36
C ASN A 83 11.38 1.71 10.05
N SER A 84 11.60 1.33 8.79
CA SER A 84 11.87 -0.06 8.43
C SER A 84 13.22 -0.55 8.97
N LEU A 85 14.23 0.32 9.01
CA LEU A 85 15.54 0.02 9.61
C LEU A 85 15.46 -0.19 11.11
N ARG A 86 14.59 0.56 11.79
CA ARG A 86 14.54 0.48 13.23
C ARG A 86 13.79 -0.79 13.70
N LEU A 87 12.88 -1.41 12.92
CA LEU A 87 11.72 -2.07 13.53
C LEU A 87 11.00 -3.22 12.81
N GLY A 88 11.30 -4.46 13.20
CA GLY A 88 10.22 -5.45 13.36
C GLY A 88 9.28 -5.13 14.53
N GLN A 89 9.77 -4.41 15.56
CA GLN A 89 9.08 -4.22 16.85
C GLN A 89 8.41 -2.84 17.05
N LEU A 90 9.00 -1.72 16.60
CA LEU A 90 8.32 -0.40 16.45
C LEU A 90 7.58 -0.15 15.15
N LEU A 91 7.48 -1.10 14.21
CA LEU A 91 6.38 -1.12 13.25
C LEU A 91 5.10 -1.52 13.99
N ASN A 92 5.16 -2.56 14.82
CA ASN A 92 4.06 -2.95 15.70
C ASN A 92 3.75 -1.85 16.72
N SER A 93 4.77 -1.22 17.32
CA SER A 93 4.56 -0.09 18.23
C SER A 93 4.37 1.28 17.56
N LEU A 94 4.65 1.48 16.27
CA LEU A 94 4.20 2.66 15.50
C LEU A 94 2.77 2.49 15.05
N ILE A 95 2.38 1.29 14.58
CA ILE A 95 0.97 0.96 14.37
C ILE A 95 0.25 1.27 15.68
N GLN A 96 0.66 0.66 16.79
CA GLN A 96 0.03 0.94 18.08
C GLN A 96 0.15 2.40 18.54
N ASN A 97 1.29 3.10 18.44
CA ASN A 97 1.44 4.48 18.95
C ASN A 97 0.88 5.56 18.03
N VAL A 98 0.81 5.33 16.71
CA VAL A 98 0.03 6.16 15.80
C VAL A 98 -1.46 5.99 16.13
N PHE A 99 -1.91 4.77 16.51
CA PHE A 99 -3.24 4.55 17.07
C PHE A 99 -3.42 5.04 18.54
N LYS A 100 -2.34 5.20 19.32
CA LYS A 100 -2.41 5.53 20.78
C LYS A 100 -2.33 7.02 21.10
N LYS A 101 -1.79 7.86 20.20
CA LYS A 101 -1.69 9.31 20.42
C LYS A 101 -3.01 10.04 20.18
N GLU A 102 -4.05 9.32 19.78
CA GLU A 102 -5.44 9.73 19.82
C GLU A 102 -6.12 9.06 21.03
N GLN A 103 -6.30 9.78 22.13
CA GLN A 103 -6.99 9.27 23.32
C GLN A 103 -8.49 8.95 23.09
N ASN A 104 -8.97 8.81 21.85
CA ASN A 104 -10.37 8.45 21.56
C ASN A 104 -10.60 7.39 20.46
N ILE A 105 -9.57 6.80 19.84
CA ILE A 105 -9.81 5.76 18.81
C ILE A 105 -9.12 4.45 19.18
N ARG A 106 -9.75 3.69 20.09
CA ARG A 106 -9.25 2.40 20.58
C ARG A 106 -9.47 1.22 19.62
N VAL A 107 -10.13 1.40 18.48
CA VAL A 107 -10.47 0.31 17.55
C VAL A 107 -10.38 0.82 16.11
N TRP A 108 -9.70 0.11 15.21
CA TRP A 108 -9.86 0.31 13.77
C TRP A 108 -11.33 0.06 13.40
N ARG A 109 -12.10 1.13 13.13
CA ARG A 109 -13.53 1.02 12.77
C ARG A 109 -13.75 0.90 11.26
N GLY A 110 -12.70 0.66 10.48
CA GLY A 110 -12.78 0.60 9.02
C GLY A 110 -13.10 1.94 8.39
N MET A 111 -13.95 1.94 7.35
CA MET A 111 -14.34 3.14 6.59
C MET A 111 -15.00 4.23 7.45
N GLU A 112 -15.52 3.89 8.63
CA GLU A 112 -16.16 4.84 9.56
C GLU A 112 -15.21 5.95 10.02
N MET A 113 -13.89 5.68 10.08
CA MET A 113 -12.88 6.67 10.46
C MET A 113 -12.61 7.74 9.39
N PHE A 114 -13.04 7.51 8.15
CA PHE A 114 -12.83 8.43 7.03
C PHE A 114 -14.08 9.24 6.66
N LEU A 115 -15.22 8.95 7.30
CA LEU A 115 -16.49 9.65 7.05
C LEU A 115 -16.43 11.13 7.42
N GLU A 116 -15.55 11.52 8.36
CA GLU A 116 -15.35 12.92 8.77
C GLU A 116 -14.29 13.65 7.93
N ASN A 117 -13.54 12.94 7.08
CA ASN A 117 -12.47 13.49 6.23
C ASN A 117 -12.76 13.24 4.75
N LEU A 118 -13.95 13.64 4.30
CA LEU A 118 -14.31 13.58 2.89
C LEU A 118 -13.39 14.50 2.08
N VAL A 119 -12.79 13.94 1.03
CA VAL A 119 -11.97 14.69 0.08
C VAL A 119 -12.84 14.98 -1.16
N PRO A 120 -13.18 16.25 -1.44
CA PRO A 120 -13.90 16.61 -2.65
C PRO A 120 -13.14 16.20 -3.91
N PHE A 121 -13.86 15.93 -5.00
CA PHE A 121 -13.25 15.54 -6.27
C PHE A 121 -12.31 16.60 -6.86
N ASP A 122 -12.59 17.87 -6.61
CA ASP A 122 -11.84 19.05 -7.07
C ASP A 122 -10.75 19.50 -6.09
N ASP A 123 -10.49 18.71 -5.03
CA ASP A 123 -9.48 19.07 -4.03
C ASP A 123 -8.08 19.16 -4.68
N PRO A 124 -7.40 20.33 -4.61
CA PRO A 124 -6.10 20.54 -5.24
C PRO A 124 -5.00 19.62 -4.69
N ARG A 125 -5.19 19.03 -3.50
CA ARG A 125 -4.25 18.07 -2.92
C ARG A 125 -4.26 16.72 -3.65
N LEU A 126 -5.36 16.37 -4.35
CA LEU A 126 -5.46 15.13 -5.12
C LEU A 126 -4.42 15.06 -6.24
N GLN A 127 -4.06 16.19 -6.85
CA GLN A 127 -3.03 16.24 -7.88
C GLN A 127 -1.69 15.70 -7.37
N LYS A 128 -1.30 16.03 -6.13
CA LYS A 128 -0.07 15.48 -5.55
C LYS A 128 -0.20 14.00 -5.22
N VAL A 129 -1.39 13.54 -4.79
CA VAL A 129 -1.66 12.12 -4.57
C VAL A 129 -1.48 11.34 -5.87
N TYR A 130 -2.01 11.82 -6.99
CA TYR A 130 -1.87 11.18 -8.30
C TYR A 130 -0.42 11.13 -8.77
N VAL A 131 0.32 12.24 -8.66
CA VAL A 131 1.74 12.29 -9.02
C VAL A 131 2.56 11.33 -8.16
N HIS A 132 2.31 11.27 -6.85
CA HIS A 132 3.01 10.35 -5.95
C HIS A 132 2.67 8.89 -6.26
N PHE A 133 1.40 8.60 -6.52
CA PHE A 133 0.94 7.26 -6.87
C PHE A 133 1.58 6.78 -8.17
N GLU A 134 1.53 7.60 -9.23
CA GLU A 134 2.15 7.29 -10.52
C GLU A 134 3.65 7.02 -10.35
N ARG A 135 4.35 7.87 -9.59
CA ARG A 135 5.77 7.70 -9.35
C ARG A 135 6.08 6.44 -8.55
N ASN A 136 5.32 6.17 -7.49
CA ASN A 136 5.52 4.96 -6.68
C ASN A 136 5.21 3.70 -7.48
N LEU A 137 4.14 3.69 -8.27
CA LEU A 137 3.78 2.55 -9.11
C LEU A 137 4.87 2.27 -10.15
N THR A 138 5.36 3.32 -10.82
CA THR A 138 6.47 3.21 -11.78
C THR A 138 7.72 2.64 -11.12
N ASP A 139 8.10 3.16 -9.95
CA ASP A 139 9.29 2.69 -9.24
C ASP A 139 9.11 1.24 -8.72
N ILE A 140 7.90 0.84 -8.29
CA ILE A 140 7.59 -0.55 -7.90
C ILE A 140 7.77 -1.50 -9.10
N ILE A 141 7.29 -1.10 -10.28
CA ILE A 141 7.44 -1.88 -11.52
C ILE A 141 8.91 -2.02 -11.88
N SER A 142 9.68 -0.91 -11.80
CA SER A 142 11.13 -0.93 -12.05
C SER A 142 11.83 -1.89 -11.09
N ILE A 143 11.57 -1.80 -9.78
CA ILE A 143 12.17 -2.69 -8.77
C ILE A 143 11.90 -4.16 -9.08
N ALA A 144 10.67 -4.50 -9.47
CA ALA A 144 10.33 -5.86 -9.85
C ALA A 144 11.05 -6.30 -11.13
N GLY A 145 11.06 -5.46 -12.17
CA GLY A 145 11.76 -5.74 -13.43
C GLY A 145 13.27 -5.89 -13.26
N ASP A 146 13.89 -5.03 -12.46
CA ASP A 146 15.33 -5.06 -12.14
C ASP A 146 15.72 -6.33 -11.38
N SER A 147 14.76 -6.96 -10.67
CA SER A 147 14.96 -8.28 -10.03
C SER A 147 14.83 -9.47 -11.00
N GLY A 148 14.45 -9.23 -12.25
CA GLY A 148 14.17 -10.24 -13.27
C GLY A 148 12.72 -10.76 -13.28
N ALA A 149 11.87 -10.23 -12.39
CA ALA A 149 10.49 -10.67 -12.27
C ALA A 149 9.59 -10.08 -13.37
N LYS A 150 8.58 -10.86 -13.79
CA LYS A 150 7.45 -10.30 -14.55
C LYS A 150 6.50 -9.56 -13.60
N VAL A 151 5.74 -8.59 -14.13
CA VAL A 151 4.80 -7.80 -13.32
C VAL A 151 3.40 -7.86 -13.92
N ILE A 152 2.41 -8.20 -13.10
CA ILE A 152 0.99 -8.06 -13.41
C ILE A 152 0.43 -6.95 -12.54
N ILE A 153 -0.18 -5.95 -13.18
CA ILE A 153 -0.85 -4.84 -12.51
C ILE A 153 -2.36 -5.03 -12.68
N SER A 154 -3.10 -4.90 -11.59
CA SER A 154 -4.56 -4.96 -11.60
C SER A 154 -5.13 -3.68 -11.02
N THR A 155 -6.09 -3.08 -11.73
CA THR A 155 -6.82 -1.91 -11.27
C THR A 155 -7.76 -2.29 -10.13
N VAL A 156 -8.00 -1.34 -9.23
CA VAL A 156 -8.91 -1.53 -8.11
C VAL A 156 -10.36 -1.61 -8.55
N ALA A 157 -11.12 -2.51 -7.92
CA ALA A 157 -12.57 -2.55 -8.09
C ALA A 157 -13.22 -1.31 -7.46
N THR A 158 -14.07 -0.62 -8.22
CA THR A 158 -14.83 0.54 -7.76
C THR A 158 -16.33 0.27 -7.84
N ASN A 159 -17.11 0.83 -6.90
CA ASN A 159 -18.56 0.69 -6.91
C ASN A 159 -19.21 1.80 -7.73
N LEU A 160 -19.31 1.59 -9.04
CA LEU A 160 -19.84 2.57 -10.00
C LEU A 160 -21.29 3.02 -9.70
N LYS A 161 -22.09 2.22 -8.97
CA LYS A 161 -23.48 2.58 -8.62
C LYS A 161 -23.58 3.71 -7.58
N ARG A 162 -22.51 3.99 -6.84
CA ARG A 162 -22.45 5.02 -5.79
C ARG A 162 -21.32 6.04 -6.02
N SER A 163 -20.77 6.09 -7.24
CA SER A 163 -19.67 6.97 -7.61
C SER A 163 -20.11 8.25 -8.34
N ALA A 164 -21.40 8.57 -8.31
CA ALA A 164 -22.00 9.78 -8.90
C ALA A 164 -22.72 10.59 -7.82
#